data_AF-A0A428DNV4-F1
#
_entry.id   AF-A0A428DNV4-F1
#
_cell.length_a   1.000
_cell.length_b   1.000
_cell.length_c   1.000
_cell.angle_alpha   90.00
_cell.angle_beta   90.00
_cell.angle_gamma   90.00
#
_symmetry.space_group_name_H-M   'P 1'
#
loop_
_entity.id
_entity.type
_entity.pdbx_description
1 polymer ?
#
loop_
_entity_poly.entity_id
_entity_poly.type
_entity_poly.pdbx_seq_one_letter_code
_entity_poly.pdbx_strand_id
1 'polypeptide(L)'
;MSWVQKMKDVKIESHKLDKDISVTQAEKDKKKIVDDLVSSYNLDESTANALYKLQQGILKKTKQEGWTNEKVIYEYNRLVASFVPDNFLALRYKAIAGVVELEERDELSKEYGLSSTEIKLLKIKLPEQHNDSTSHKDYAHEAIQLAAFTEQSWSLNSYSIAHAMSEVGNTARINIPGSTASLPYPMERYEISFKGDVDSGRYGDTDFNSDIDPINSYDLMKNVNQKDIFKSQADYNQKVESNTINRVEEFYKNLGKGNTKIGKDIVRYIVTDGNTIGSMYITQGQSNEEIRKNQEAFFDYLERGEETNVR
;
A
#
# COMPACT_ATOMS: atom_id res chain seq x y z
N MET A 1 60.86 29.37 11.41
CA MET A 1 59.59 29.90 10.87
C MET A 1 58.43 29.35 11.68
N SER A 2 57.54 30.21 12.16
CA SER A 2 56.36 29.85 12.97
C SER A 2 55.38 28.99 12.16
N TRP A 3 54.67 28.06 12.81
CA TRP A 3 53.60 27.24 12.20
C TRP A 3 52.51 28.11 11.55
N VAL A 4 52.31 29.32 12.09
CA VAL A 4 51.42 30.36 11.54
C VAL A 4 51.91 30.89 10.19
N GLN A 5 53.23 30.90 9.95
CA GLN A 5 53.80 31.32 8.66
C GLN A 5 53.54 30.26 7.58
N LYS A 6 53.64 28.97 7.92
CA LYS A 6 53.38 27.84 6.99
C LYS A 6 51.93 27.78 6.52
N MET A 7 50.96 28.22 7.33
CA MET A 7 49.54 28.24 6.95
C MET A 7 49.16 29.42 6.05
N LYS A 8 49.97 30.49 6.00
CA LYS A 8 49.72 31.64 5.11
C LYS A 8 50.05 31.34 3.64
N ASP A 9 50.89 30.33 3.39
CA ASP A 9 51.33 29.93 2.05
C ASP A 9 50.50 28.76 1.47
N VAL A 10 49.51 28.25 2.21
CA VAL A 10 48.57 27.25 1.69
C VAL A 10 47.54 27.97 0.83
N LYS A 11 47.71 27.88 -0.49
CA LYS A 11 46.73 28.33 -1.47
C LYS A 11 45.46 27.48 -1.30
N ILE A 12 44.44 28.03 -0.64
CA ILE A 12 43.11 27.42 -0.59
C ILE A 12 42.51 27.59 -1.98
N GLU A 13 42.59 26.54 -2.80
CA GLU A 13 41.85 26.50 -4.05
C GLU A 13 40.37 26.33 -3.71
N SER A 14 39.62 27.44 -3.73
CA SER A 14 38.17 27.39 -3.65
C SER A 14 37.65 26.80 -4.96
N HIS A 15 37.38 25.51 -4.99
CA HIS A 15 36.58 24.90 -6.04
C HIS A 15 35.15 25.39 -5.85
N LYS A 16 34.73 26.35 -6.69
CA LYS A 16 33.31 26.64 -6.85
C LYS A 16 32.69 25.39 -7.46
N LEU A 17 31.79 24.73 -6.73
CA LEU A 17 30.90 23.75 -7.34
C LEU A 17 30.22 24.43 -8.53
N ASP A 18 30.27 23.80 -9.69
CA ASP A 18 29.61 24.31 -10.89
C ASP A 18 28.15 24.59 -10.57
N LYS A 19 27.71 25.83 -10.82
CA LYS A 19 26.37 26.32 -10.48
C LYS A 19 25.26 25.63 -11.30
N ASP A 20 25.62 24.79 -12.28
CA ASP A 20 24.71 24.16 -13.23
C ASP A 20 24.94 22.65 -13.36
N ILE A 21 25.07 21.92 -12.25
CA ILE A 21 24.87 20.46 -12.30
C ILE A 21 23.37 20.21 -12.52
N SER A 22 22.95 20.08 -13.77
CA SER A 22 21.56 19.79 -14.12
C SER A 22 21.18 18.41 -13.58
N VAL A 23 20.31 18.37 -12.57
CA VAL A 23 19.76 17.12 -12.03
C VAL A 23 18.88 16.45 -13.09
N THR A 24 19.17 15.20 -13.40
CA THR A 24 18.43 14.40 -14.38
C THR A 24 17.00 14.12 -13.90
N GLN A 25 16.08 13.85 -14.83
CA GLN A 25 14.71 13.47 -14.46
C GLN A 25 14.68 12.18 -13.61
N ALA A 26 15.56 11.24 -13.89
CA ALA A 26 15.68 9.99 -13.13
C ALA A 26 16.10 10.24 -11.66
N GLU A 27 17.01 11.17 -11.42
CA GLU A 27 17.41 11.56 -10.06
C GLU A 27 16.27 12.26 -9.31
N LYS A 28 15.48 13.10 -10.01
CA LYS A 28 14.28 13.72 -9.43
C LYS A 28 13.21 12.68 -9.09
N ASP A 29 12.96 11.73 -9.99
CA ASP A 29 11.98 10.66 -9.77
C ASP A 29 12.42 9.72 -8.64
N LYS A 30 13.71 9.37 -8.57
CA LYS A 30 14.28 8.63 -7.43
C LYS A 30 14.05 9.38 -6.13
N LYS A 31 14.46 10.65 -6.08
CA LYS A 31 14.33 11.48 -4.87
C LYS A 31 12.87 11.53 -4.43
N LYS A 32 11.94 11.70 -5.36
CA LYS A 32 10.52 11.76 -5.07
C LYS A 32 10.00 10.48 -4.38
N ILE A 33 10.36 9.32 -4.91
CA ILE A 33 9.95 8.03 -4.35
C ILE A 33 10.61 7.77 -2.99
N VAL A 34 11.92 8.06 -2.87
CA VAL A 34 12.64 7.88 -1.60
C VAL A 34 12.10 8.82 -0.52
N ASP A 35 11.88 10.09 -0.85
CA ASP A 35 11.33 11.08 0.08
C ASP A 35 9.93 10.65 0.55
N ASP A 36 9.09 10.12 -0.34
CA ASP A 36 7.76 9.59 0.04
C ASP A 36 7.85 8.39 0.99
N LEU A 37 8.74 7.43 0.72
CA LEU A 37 8.96 6.29 1.61
C LEU A 37 9.38 6.73 3.02
N VAL A 38 10.17 7.80 3.12
CA VAL A 38 10.59 8.38 4.40
C VAL A 38 9.44 9.15 5.05
N SER A 39 8.76 10.06 4.34
CA SER A 39 7.77 10.97 4.95
C SER A 39 6.44 10.28 5.27
N SER A 40 5.95 9.44 4.35
CA SER A 40 4.63 8.81 4.47
C SER A 40 4.63 7.59 5.40
N TYR A 41 5.76 6.88 5.50
CA TYR A 41 5.85 5.61 6.24
C TYR A 41 6.92 5.61 7.34
N ASN A 42 7.53 6.77 7.62
CA ASN A 42 8.55 6.95 8.66
C ASN A 42 9.77 6.00 8.51
N LEU A 43 10.12 5.62 7.28
CA LEU A 43 11.27 4.76 7.02
C LEU A 43 12.58 5.57 7.05
N ASP A 44 13.68 4.94 7.45
CA ASP A 44 14.99 5.55 7.28
C ASP A 44 15.43 5.53 5.81
N GLU A 45 16.33 6.46 5.44
CA GLU A 45 16.79 6.62 4.06
C GLU A 45 17.44 5.35 3.49
N SER A 46 18.12 4.54 4.32
CA SER A 46 18.76 3.31 3.85
C SER A 46 17.74 2.24 3.50
N THR A 47 16.67 2.13 4.30
CA THR A 47 15.53 1.25 4.05
C THR A 47 14.77 1.69 2.80
N ALA A 48 14.48 2.99 2.67
CA ALA A 48 13.83 3.56 1.50
C ALA A 48 14.63 3.34 0.20
N ASN A 49 15.97 3.49 0.24
CA ASN A 49 16.82 3.20 -0.92
C ASN A 49 16.84 1.71 -1.29
N ALA A 50 16.80 0.80 -0.32
CA ALA A 50 16.70 -0.64 -0.59
C ALA A 50 15.37 -0.99 -1.27
N LEU A 51 14.25 -0.42 -0.80
CA LEU A 51 12.94 -0.58 -1.43
C LEU A 51 12.91 0.00 -2.85
N TYR A 52 13.46 1.20 -3.05
CA TYR A 52 13.59 1.79 -4.39
C TYR A 52 14.41 0.90 -5.32
N LYS A 53 15.50 0.30 -4.83
CA LYS A 53 16.31 -0.62 -5.63
C LYS A 53 15.54 -1.87 -6.04
N LEU A 54 14.73 -2.44 -5.14
CA LEU A 54 13.83 -3.54 -5.44
C LEU A 54 12.84 -3.18 -6.56
N GLN A 55 12.22 -1.99 -6.47
CA GLN A 55 11.34 -1.45 -7.52
C GLN A 55 12.05 -1.37 -8.88
N GLN A 56 13.28 -0.85 -8.92
CA GLN A 56 14.06 -0.74 -10.16
C GLN A 56 14.44 -2.11 -10.74
N GLY A 57 14.76 -3.08 -9.88
CA GLY A 57 15.03 -4.46 -10.27
C GLY A 57 13.84 -5.11 -10.96
N ILE A 58 12.65 -4.95 -10.38
CA ILE A 58 11.39 -5.45 -10.93
C ILE A 58 11.07 -4.77 -12.26
N LEU A 59 11.19 -3.44 -12.35
CA LEU A 59 10.98 -2.71 -13.62
C LEU A 59 11.95 -3.13 -14.72
N LYS A 60 13.18 -3.52 -14.36
CA LYS A 60 14.15 -4.06 -15.31
C LYS A 60 13.71 -5.44 -15.83
N LYS A 61 13.35 -6.38 -14.95
CA LYS A 61 12.86 -7.72 -15.34
C LYS A 61 11.59 -7.63 -16.17
N THR A 62 10.70 -6.74 -15.77
CA THR A 62 9.45 -6.42 -16.46
C THR A 62 9.68 -6.02 -17.92
N LYS A 63 10.67 -5.16 -18.23
CA LYS A 63 10.98 -4.79 -19.62
C LYS A 63 11.51 -5.95 -20.45
N GLN A 64 12.16 -6.92 -19.81
CA GLN A 64 12.71 -8.11 -20.48
C GLN A 64 11.61 -9.14 -20.76
N GLU A 65 10.66 -9.28 -19.85
CA GLU A 65 9.62 -10.32 -19.90
C GLU A 65 8.26 -9.80 -20.39
N GLY A 66 8.09 -8.49 -20.57
CA GLY A 66 6.86 -7.88 -21.08
C GLY A 66 5.69 -7.93 -20.10
N TRP A 67 5.94 -7.74 -18.80
CA TRP A 67 4.86 -7.78 -17.79
C TRP A 67 3.87 -6.63 -17.95
N THR A 68 2.62 -6.84 -17.52
CA THR A 68 1.62 -5.78 -17.36
C THR A 68 1.88 -4.94 -16.12
N ASN A 69 1.22 -3.78 -15.99
CA ASN A 69 1.32 -2.96 -14.79
C ASN A 69 0.80 -3.70 -13.54
N GLU A 70 -0.28 -4.45 -13.67
CA GLU A 70 -0.83 -5.27 -12.58
C GLU A 70 0.19 -6.30 -12.08
N LYS A 71 0.93 -6.94 -12.99
CA LYS A 71 1.98 -7.89 -12.59
C LYS A 71 3.16 -7.21 -11.89
N VAL A 72 3.51 -5.97 -12.27
CA VAL A 72 4.52 -5.18 -11.55
C VAL A 72 4.06 -4.84 -10.13
N ILE A 73 2.83 -4.35 -10.00
CA ILE A 73 2.22 -4.00 -8.71
C ILE A 73 2.16 -5.26 -7.83
N TYR A 74 1.68 -6.37 -8.37
CA TYR A 74 1.61 -7.65 -7.68
C TYR A 74 2.97 -8.11 -7.18
N GLU A 75 3.97 -8.18 -8.06
CA GLU A 75 5.27 -8.77 -7.74
C GLU A 75 5.99 -7.97 -6.67
N TYR A 76 5.96 -6.64 -6.77
CA TYR A 76 6.58 -5.79 -5.78
C TYR A 76 5.90 -5.93 -4.41
N ASN A 77 4.58 -5.79 -4.39
CA ASN A 77 3.85 -5.69 -3.14
C ASN A 77 3.76 -7.04 -2.41
N ARG A 78 3.63 -8.17 -3.11
CA ARG A 78 3.65 -9.49 -2.47
C ARG A 78 5.01 -9.78 -1.79
N LEU A 79 6.11 -9.27 -2.36
CA LEU A 79 7.44 -9.41 -1.78
C LEU A 79 7.62 -8.52 -0.55
N VAL A 80 7.14 -7.27 -0.60
CA VAL A 80 7.14 -6.36 0.55
C VAL A 80 6.36 -6.98 1.72
N ALA A 81 5.13 -7.45 1.47
CA ALA A 81 4.31 -8.10 2.50
C ALA A 81 4.99 -9.35 3.09
N SER A 82 5.68 -10.15 2.27
CA SER A 82 6.48 -11.30 2.72
C SER A 82 7.63 -10.96 3.68
N PHE A 83 8.02 -9.70 3.85
CA PHE A 83 8.99 -9.29 4.88
C PHE A 83 8.38 -9.20 6.28
N VAL A 84 7.06 -9.27 6.44
CA VAL A 84 6.37 -9.28 7.75
C VAL A 84 5.63 -10.62 7.95
N PRO A 85 6.38 -11.70 8.19
CA PRO A 85 5.86 -13.06 8.05
C PRO A 85 4.84 -13.47 9.11
N ASP A 86 4.98 -12.96 10.33
CA ASP A 86 4.08 -13.28 11.45
C ASP A 86 2.65 -12.77 11.19
N ASN A 87 2.52 -11.75 10.33
CA ASN A 87 1.25 -11.12 9.99
C ASN A 87 0.73 -11.62 8.64
N PHE A 88 1.60 -11.73 7.64
CA PHE A 88 1.17 -11.91 6.26
C PHE A 88 1.50 -13.27 5.64
N LEU A 89 2.24 -14.21 6.25
CA LEU A 89 2.48 -15.54 5.65
C LEU A 89 1.43 -16.62 5.98
N ALA A 90 0.33 -16.24 6.63
CA ALA A 90 -0.79 -17.14 6.86
C ALA A 90 -1.42 -17.63 5.54
N LEU A 91 -2.05 -18.81 5.57
CA LEU A 91 -2.62 -19.48 4.40
C LEU A 91 -3.55 -18.57 3.56
N ARG A 92 -4.35 -17.73 4.23
CA ARG A 92 -5.27 -16.80 3.58
C ARG A 92 -4.56 -15.80 2.67
N TYR A 93 -3.46 -15.20 3.14
CA TYR A 93 -2.70 -14.21 2.39
C TYR A 93 -1.90 -14.83 1.25
N LYS A 94 -1.43 -16.07 1.43
CA LYS A 94 -0.84 -16.86 0.33
C LYS A 94 -1.84 -17.10 -0.78
N ALA A 95 -3.11 -17.37 -0.44
CA ALA A 95 -4.16 -17.60 -1.42
C ALA A 95 -4.50 -16.34 -2.23
N ILE A 96 -4.74 -15.21 -1.54
CA ILE A 96 -5.32 -14.00 -2.14
C ILE A 96 -4.27 -13.01 -2.67
N ALA A 97 -3.06 -12.99 -2.09
CA ALA A 97 -2.01 -12.04 -2.44
C ALA A 97 -0.71 -12.72 -2.91
N GLY A 98 -0.63 -14.05 -2.86
CA GLY A 98 0.50 -14.81 -3.40
C GLY A 98 1.85 -14.48 -2.75
N VAL A 99 1.82 -14.12 -1.47
CA VAL A 99 3.02 -13.94 -0.66
C VAL A 99 3.84 -15.23 -0.61
N VAL A 100 5.15 -15.08 -0.55
CA VAL A 100 6.13 -16.17 -0.65
C VAL A 100 6.87 -16.41 0.64
N GLU A 101 7.31 -17.65 0.81
CA GLU A 101 8.12 -18.08 1.94
C GLU A 101 9.46 -17.36 2.02
N LEU A 102 10.08 -17.40 3.19
CA LEU A 102 11.28 -16.63 3.51
C LEU A 102 12.46 -16.89 2.56
N GLU A 103 12.66 -18.14 2.15
CA GLU A 103 13.74 -18.55 1.24
C GLU A 103 13.50 -18.01 -0.18
N GLU A 104 12.31 -18.27 -0.73
CA GLU A 104 11.91 -17.78 -2.05
C GLU A 104 11.91 -16.25 -2.11
N ARG A 105 11.40 -15.56 -1.08
CA ARG A 105 11.45 -14.10 -0.98
C ARG A 105 12.89 -13.57 -1.10
N ASP A 106 13.83 -14.19 -0.38
CA ASP A 106 15.23 -13.77 -0.38
C ASP A 106 15.91 -14.02 -1.74
N GLU A 107 15.59 -15.14 -2.39
CA GLU A 107 16.09 -15.48 -3.72
C GLU A 107 15.59 -14.48 -4.77
N LEU A 108 14.27 -14.27 -4.83
CA LEU A 108 13.65 -13.29 -5.73
C LEU A 108 14.23 -11.88 -5.47
N SER A 109 14.37 -11.47 -4.21
CA SER A 109 14.97 -10.18 -3.85
C SER A 109 16.40 -10.01 -4.40
N LYS A 110 17.21 -11.08 -4.38
CA LYS A 110 18.56 -11.07 -4.98
C LYS A 110 18.50 -11.01 -6.50
N GLU A 111 17.58 -11.71 -7.14
CA GLU A 111 17.37 -11.61 -8.59
C GLU A 111 17.03 -10.18 -9.03
N TYR A 112 16.24 -9.47 -8.23
CA TYR A 112 15.95 -8.05 -8.44
C TYR A 112 17.09 -7.10 -8.02
N GLY A 113 18.24 -7.65 -7.61
CA GLY A 113 19.47 -6.89 -7.39
C GLY A 113 19.72 -6.43 -5.96
N LEU A 114 18.92 -6.88 -4.98
CA LEU A 114 19.24 -6.63 -3.58
C LEU A 114 20.44 -7.49 -3.13
N SER A 115 21.30 -6.87 -2.33
CA SER A 115 22.37 -7.56 -1.62
C SER A 115 21.84 -8.25 -0.37
N SER A 116 22.58 -9.23 0.15
CA SER A 116 22.25 -9.88 1.42
C SER A 116 22.15 -8.91 2.59
N THR A 117 22.89 -7.80 2.57
CA THR A 117 22.83 -6.76 3.61
C THR A 117 21.53 -5.96 3.51
N GLU A 118 21.13 -5.55 2.30
CA GLU A 118 19.84 -4.85 2.07
C GLU A 118 18.66 -5.75 2.44
N ILE A 119 18.71 -7.05 2.10
CA ILE A 119 17.66 -8.01 2.48
C ILE A 119 17.57 -8.14 4.01
N LYS A 120 18.71 -8.26 4.71
CA LYS A 120 18.72 -8.29 6.18
C LYS A 120 18.15 -7.02 6.79
N LEU A 121 18.45 -5.86 6.20
CA LEU A 121 17.86 -4.58 6.63
C LEU A 121 16.33 -4.61 6.50
N LEU A 122 15.79 -5.02 5.35
CA LEU A 122 14.35 -5.09 5.12
C LEU A 122 13.65 -6.08 6.07
N LYS A 123 14.27 -7.23 6.38
CA LYS A 123 13.75 -8.20 7.37
C LYS A 123 13.59 -7.65 8.78
N ILE A 124 14.34 -6.60 9.13
CA ILE A 124 14.28 -5.98 10.45
C ILE A 124 13.33 -4.77 10.39
N LYS A 125 13.53 -3.91 9.39
CA LYS A 125 12.88 -2.60 9.33
C LYS A 125 11.42 -2.63 8.92
N LEU A 126 11.02 -3.56 8.05
CA LEU A 126 9.60 -3.67 7.68
C LEU A 126 8.73 -4.20 8.83
N PRO A 127 9.13 -5.24 9.58
CA PRO A 127 8.41 -5.61 10.80
C PRO A 127 8.43 -4.53 11.89
N GLU A 128 9.54 -3.82 12.09
CA GLU A 128 9.59 -2.69 13.03
C GLU A 128 8.56 -1.60 12.65
N GLN A 129 8.52 -1.22 11.37
CA GLN A 129 7.58 -0.21 10.86
C GLN A 129 6.13 -0.67 10.95
N HIS A 130 5.83 -1.92 10.59
CA HIS A 130 4.50 -2.51 10.70
C HIS A 130 3.94 -2.47 12.13
N ASN A 131 4.82 -2.62 13.13
CA ASN A 131 4.42 -2.60 14.53
C ASN A 131 4.52 -1.20 15.18
N ASP A 132 4.88 -0.17 14.40
CA ASP A 132 5.03 1.20 14.90
C ASP A 132 3.70 1.97 14.81
N SER A 133 3.02 2.07 15.96
CA SER A 133 1.77 2.83 16.10
C SER A 133 1.93 4.35 15.99
N THR A 134 3.16 4.86 15.84
CA THR A 134 3.44 6.29 15.60
C THR A 134 3.57 6.62 14.11
N SER A 135 3.58 5.62 13.23
CA SER A 135 3.60 5.83 11.77
C SER A 135 2.26 6.34 11.26
N HIS A 136 2.29 7.24 10.28
CA HIS A 136 1.09 7.74 9.59
C HIS A 136 0.40 6.65 8.76
N LYS A 137 1.19 5.70 8.27
CA LYS A 137 0.77 4.61 7.37
C LYS A 137 1.58 3.35 7.63
N ASP A 138 1.03 2.19 7.31
CA ASP A 138 1.66 0.88 7.41
C ASP A 138 2.00 0.36 6.00
N TYR A 139 3.29 0.30 5.70
CA TYR A 139 3.75 -0.01 4.34
C TYR A 139 3.47 -1.46 3.93
N ALA A 140 3.66 -2.41 4.86
CA ALA A 140 3.42 -3.82 4.58
C ALA A 140 1.93 -4.14 4.50
N HIS A 141 1.12 -3.42 5.28
CA HIS A 141 -0.33 -3.47 5.18
C HIS A 141 -0.83 -2.96 3.82
N GLU A 142 -0.38 -1.79 3.36
CA GLU A 142 -0.75 -1.34 2.00
C GLU A 142 -0.29 -2.32 0.92
N ALA A 143 0.89 -2.90 1.08
CA ALA A 143 1.43 -3.85 0.12
C ALA A 143 0.56 -5.11 0.02
N ILE A 144 0.10 -5.70 1.13
CA ILE A 144 -0.75 -6.90 1.02
C ILE A 144 -2.06 -6.61 0.28
N GLN A 145 -2.64 -5.42 0.49
CA GLN A 145 -3.85 -4.97 -0.20
C GLN A 145 -3.60 -4.76 -1.70
N LEU A 146 -2.57 -4.00 -2.05
CA LEU A 146 -2.20 -3.74 -3.45
C LEU A 146 -1.87 -5.02 -4.22
N ALA A 147 -1.23 -6.00 -3.56
CA ALA A 147 -0.98 -7.31 -4.16
C ALA A 147 -2.30 -8.04 -4.43
N ALA A 148 -3.22 -8.09 -3.47
CA ALA A 148 -4.53 -8.73 -3.63
C ALA A 148 -5.39 -8.09 -4.73
N PHE A 149 -5.40 -6.74 -4.81
CA PHE A 149 -6.21 -5.99 -5.78
C PHE A 149 -5.86 -6.28 -7.25
N THR A 150 -4.67 -6.82 -7.50
CA THR A 150 -4.21 -7.18 -8.84
C THR A 150 -4.81 -8.47 -9.37
N GLU A 151 -5.34 -9.32 -8.47
CA GLU A 151 -5.87 -10.64 -8.82
C GLU A 151 -4.84 -11.47 -9.63
N GLN A 152 -3.56 -11.40 -9.25
CA GLN A 152 -2.46 -12.10 -9.94
C GLN A 152 -1.93 -13.32 -9.18
N SER A 153 -2.41 -13.60 -7.97
CA SER A 153 -1.99 -14.77 -7.18
C SER A 153 -2.51 -16.10 -7.74
N TRP A 154 -3.36 -16.07 -8.77
CA TRP A 154 -4.01 -17.24 -9.34
C TRP A 154 -3.03 -18.13 -10.11
N SER A 155 -2.71 -19.27 -9.51
CA SER A 155 -2.28 -20.47 -10.24
C SER A 155 -3.29 -21.60 -9.97
N LEU A 156 -3.44 -22.54 -10.91
CA LEU A 156 -4.35 -23.69 -10.82
C LEU A 156 -3.89 -24.68 -9.73
N ASN A 157 -4.04 -24.29 -8.46
CA ASN A 157 -3.79 -25.12 -7.29
C ASN A 157 -4.95 -24.99 -6.30
N SER A 158 -4.90 -25.68 -5.15
CA SER A 158 -5.96 -25.68 -4.14
C SER A 158 -6.38 -24.28 -3.65
N TYR A 159 -5.53 -23.26 -3.81
CA TYR A 159 -5.85 -21.88 -3.46
C TYR A 159 -6.87 -21.23 -4.42
N SER A 160 -6.87 -21.62 -5.70
CA SER A 160 -7.87 -21.15 -6.68
C SER A 160 -9.30 -21.61 -6.36
N ILE A 161 -9.47 -22.78 -5.73
CA ILE A 161 -10.78 -23.28 -5.26
C ILE A 161 -11.23 -22.53 -4.02
N ALA A 162 -10.33 -22.30 -3.05
CA ALA A 162 -10.62 -21.50 -1.87
C ALA A 162 -11.01 -20.05 -2.23
N HIS A 163 -10.36 -19.47 -3.25
CA HIS A 163 -10.72 -18.16 -3.76
C HIS A 163 -12.03 -18.15 -4.54
N ALA A 164 -12.27 -19.08 -5.46
CA ALA A 164 -13.56 -19.15 -6.15
C ALA A 164 -14.73 -19.34 -5.14
N MET A 165 -14.48 -20.04 -4.03
CA MET A 165 -15.42 -20.14 -2.90
C MET A 165 -15.50 -18.83 -2.07
N SER A 166 -14.39 -18.11 -1.90
CA SER A 166 -14.34 -16.77 -1.27
C SER A 166 -15.10 -15.74 -2.09
N GLU A 167 -14.78 -15.58 -3.38
CA GLU A 167 -15.42 -14.62 -4.28
C GLU A 167 -16.93 -14.86 -4.39
N VAL A 168 -17.37 -16.12 -4.54
CA VAL A 168 -18.79 -16.48 -4.57
C VAL A 168 -19.45 -16.34 -3.19
N GLY A 169 -18.75 -16.73 -2.12
CA GLY A 169 -19.24 -16.68 -0.74
C GLY A 169 -19.28 -15.27 -0.12
N ASN A 170 -18.46 -14.36 -0.66
CA ASN A 170 -18.30 -12.97 -0.23
C ASN A 170 -18.88 -11.97 -1.24
N THR A 171 -19.60 -12.41 -2.26
CA THR A 171 -20.36 -11.48 -3.10
C THR A 171 -21.59 -10.98 -2.33
N ALA A 172 -21.55 -9.74 -1.86
CA ALA A 172 -22.71 -9.07 -1.31
C ALA A 172 -23.64 -8.59 -2.43
N ARG A 173 -24.86 -8.21 -2.05
CA ARG A 173 -25.93 -7.87 -2.99
C ARG A 173 -26.49 -6.49 -2.65
N ILE A 174 -26.03 -5.47 -3.37
CA ILE A 174 -26.47 -4.08 -3.15
C ILE A 174 -27.81 -3.86 -3.87
N ASN A 175 -28.81 -3.39 -3.13
CA ASN A 175 -30.04 -2.86 -3.69
C ASN A 175 -29.84 -1.37 -3.99
N ILE A 176 -29.88 -0.99 -5.27
CA ILE A 176 -29.79 0.43 -5.65
C ILE A 176 -31.11 1.12 -5.27
N PRO A 177 -31.10 2.24 -4.54
CA PRO A 177 -32.31 3.02 -4.25
C PRO A 177 -33.07 3.36 -5.53
N GLY A 178 -34.34 2.93 -5.62
CA GLY A 178 -35.20 3.14 -6.79
C GLY A 178 -35.15 2.04 -7.86
N SER A 179 -34.44 0.94 -7.63
CA SER A 179 -34.38 -0.23 -8.53
C SER A 179 -34.82 -1.51 -7.83
N THR A 180 -35.43 -2.45 -8.56
CA THR A 180 -35.66 -3.83 -8.10
C THR A 180 -34.46 -4.75 -8.33
N ALA A 181 -33.37 -4.22 -8.92
CA ALA A 181 -32.17 -4.98 -9.21
C ALA A 181 -31.21 -5.00 -8.02
N SER A 182 -30.80 -6.21 -7.64
CA SER A 182 -29.75 -6.47 -6.68
C SER A 182 -28.48 -6.83 -7.44
N LEU A 183 -27.45 -5.99 -7.37
CA LEU A 183 -26.20 -6.19 -8.10
C LEU A 183 -25.17 -6.94 -7.24
N PRO A 184 -24.46 -7.93 -7.81
CA PRO A 184 -23.34 -8.56 -7.12
C PRO A 184 -22.25 -7.51 -6.89
N TYR A 185 -21.75 -7.46 -5.67
CA TYR A 185 -20.66 -6.57 -5.27
C TYR A 185 -19.55 -7.43 -4.66
N PRO A 186 -18.38 -7.56 -5.33
CA PRO A 186 -17.30 -8.43 -4.87
C PRO A 186 -16.66 -7.84 -3.62
N MET A 187 -16.88 -8.46 -2.45
CA MET A 187 -16.45 -7.88 -1.18
C MET A 187 -15.02 -8.24 -0.78
N GLU A 188 -14.42 -9.24 -1.41
CA GLU A 188 -13.08 -9.72 -1.04
C GLU A 188 -12.03 -8.59 -1.03
N ARG A 189 -12.12 -7.69 -2.02
CA ARG A 189 -11.27 -6.49 -2.10
C ARG A 189 -11.40 -5.58 -0.87
N TYR A 190 -12.57 -5.51 -0.26
CA TYR A 190 -12.81 -4.68 0.93
C TYR A 190 -12.49 -5.43 2.20
N GLU A 191 -12.73 -6.75 2.24
CA GLU A 191 -12.39 -7.62 3.38
C GLU A 191 -10.90 -7.78 3.60
N ILE A 192 -10.08 -7.69 2.54
CA ILE A 192 -8.63 -7.62 2.66
C ILE A 192 -8.12 -6.22 3.05
N SER A 193 -9.02 -5.24 3.12
CA SER A 193 -8.78 -3.81 3.35
C SER A 193 -9.69 -3.34 4.51
N PHE A 194 -10.20 -2.11 4.46
CA PHE A 194 -10.94 -1.46 5.55
C PHE A 194 -12.06 -2.30 6.17
N LYS A 195 -12.78 -3.11 5.38
CA LYS A 195 -13.88 -3.90 5.95
C LYS A 195 -13.35 -4.98 6.89
N GLY A 196 -12.24 -5.64 6.57
CA GLY A 196 -11.66 -6.68 7.42
C GLY A 196 -11.22 -6.12 8.76
N ASP A 197 -10.61 -4.94 8.75
CA ASP A 197 -10.13 -4.30 9.97
C ASP A 197 -11.28 -3.73 10.82
N VAL A 198 -12.30 -3.16 10.18
CA VAL A 198 -13.55 -2.75 10.85
C VAL A 198 -14.23 -3.96 11.49
N ASP A 199 -14.38 -5.06 10.76
CA ASP A 199 -15.01 -6.27 11.29
C ASP A 199 -14.19 -6.87 12.45
N SER A 200 -12.85 -6.75 12.42
CA SER A 200 -11.97 -7.28 13.47
C SER A 200 -11.85 -6.38 14.71
N GLY A 201 -12.23 -5.10 14.60
CA GLY A 201 -12.06 -4.08 15.64
C GLY A 201 -10.60 -3.65 15.88
N ARG A 202 -9.68 -4.03 15.00
CA ARG A 202 -8.26 -3.63 15.03
C ARG A 202 -8.08 -2.42 14.13
N TYR A 203 -8.46 -1.26 14.65
CA TYR A 203 -8.55 -0.04 13.85
C TYR A 203 -7.94 1.17 14.56
N GLY A 204 -6.88 1.75 13.97
CA GLY A 204 -6.25 3.01 14.38
C GLY A 204 -6.12 4.01 13.22
N ASP A 205 -5.62 5.23 13.47
CA ASP A 205 -5.41 6.24 12.39
C ASP A 205 -4.44 5.71 11.30
N THR A 206 -3.41 4.95 11.70
CA THR A 206 -2.45 4.31 10.79
C THR A 206 -3.13 3.29 9.87
N ASP A 207 -3.95 2.39 10.42
CA ASP A 207 -4.69 1.37 9.65
C ASP A 207 -5.68 2.05 8.71
N PHE A 208 -6.42 3.06 9.20
CA PHE A 208 -7.37 3.83 8.39
C PHE A 208 -6.75 4.38 7.12
N ASN A 209 -5.61 5.07 7.25
CA ASN A 209 -4.90 5.62 6.10
C ASN A 209 -4.44 4.50 5.16
N SER A 210 -3.94 3.39 5.72
CA SER A 210 -3.39 2.24 4.99
C SER A 210 -4.45 1.39 4.29
N ASP A 211 -5.71 1.52 4.67
CA ASP A 211 -6.82 0.85 4.00
C ASP A 211 -7.35 1.60 2.79
N ILE A 212 -7.57 2.91 2.93
CA ILE A 212 -8.25 3.68 1.89
C ILE A 212 -7.28 4.18 0.82
N ASP A 213 -6.00 4.37 1.15
CA ASP A 213 -5.00 4.84 0.20
C ASP A 213 -4.66 3.80 -0.89
N PRO A 214 -4.57 2.49 -0.63
CA PRO A 214 -4.49 1.47 -1.67
C PRO A 214 -5.70 1.50 -2.62
N ILE A 215 -6.90 1.75 -2.11
CA ILE A 215 -8.11 1.86 -2.95
C ILE A 215 -7.98 3.06 -3.87
N ASN A 216 -7.44 4.17 -3.37
CA ASN A 216 -7.25 5.39 -4.14
C ASN A 216 -6.12 5.33 -5.15
N SER A 217 -5.01 4.70 -4.79
CA SER A 217 -3.80 4.71 -5.59
C SER A 217 -3.73 3.58 -6.61
N TYR A 218 -4.41 2.45 -6.38
CA TYR A 218 -4.32 1.27 -7.25
C TYR A 218 -4.65 1.57 -8.71
N ASP A 219 -5.80 2.20 -8.99
CA ASP A 219 -6.20 2.51 -10.37
C ASP A 219 -5.29 3.56 -11.01
N LEU A 220 -4.70 4.47 -10.22
CA LEU A 220 -3.69 5.40 -10.71
C LEU A 220 -2.43 4.63 -11.14
N MET A 221 -1.93 3.74 -10.29
CA MET A 221 -0.75 2.91 -10.56
C MET A 221 -0.96 1.99 -11.77
N LYS A 222 -2.13 1.39 -11.90
CA LYS A 222 -2.48 0.49 -13.00
C LYS A 222 -2.52 1.19 -14.36
N ASN A 223 -2.93 2.47 -14.41
CA ASN A 223 -3.21 3.16 -15.68
C ASN A 223 -2.08 4.10 -16.16
N VAL A 224 -0.97 4.24 -15.42
CA VAL A 224 0.19 5.05 -15.84
C VAL A 224 1.14 4.27 -16.76
N ASN A 225 2.12 4.98 -17.34
CA ASN A 225 3.25 4.30 -17.97
C ASN A 225 3.96 3.43 -16.93
N GLN A 226 4.39 2.25 -17.34
CA GLN A 226 5.00 1.25 -16.44
C GLN A 226 6.20 1.77 -15.63
N LYS A 227 7.02 2.65 -16.21
CA LYS A 227 8.17 3.26 -15.50
C LYS A 227 7.75 4.21 -14.37
N ASP A 228 6.52 4.70 -14.41
CA ASP A 228 5.96 5.72 -13.52
C ASP A 228 5.04 5.10 -12.44
N ILE A 229 4.87 3.76 -12.39
CA ILE A 229 3.99 3.06 -11.43
C ILE A 229 4.28 3.49 -9.99
N PHE A 230 5.52 3.30 -9.51
CA PHE A 230 5.87 3.64 -8.12
C PHE A 230 5.90 5.14 -7.87
N LYS A 231 6.25 5.92 -8.90
CA LYS A 231 6.17 7.38 -8.84
C LYS A 231 4.73 7.85 -8.66
N SER A 232 3.76 7.20 -9.30
CA SER A 232 2.35 7.60 -9.22
C SER A 232 1.78 7.46 -7.80
N GLN A 233 2.23 6.46 -7.04
CA GLN A 233 1.90 6.31 -5.61
C GLN A 233 2.53 7.44 -4.79
N ALA A 234 3.82 7.74 -5.02
CA ALA A 234 4.49 8.86 -4.36
C ALA A 234 3.84 10.22 -4.69
N ASP A 235 3.41 10.41 -5.94
CA ASP A 235 2.66 11.60 -6.38
C ASP A 235 1.31 11.72 -5.67
N TYR A 236 0.62 10.61 -5.43
CA TYR A 236 -0.63 10.57 -4.67
C TYR A 236 -0.39 10.95 -3.20
N ASN A 237 0.54 10.26 -2.53
CA ASN A 237 0.85 10.49 -1.11
C ASN A 237 1.25 11.95 -0.85
N GLN A 238 2.09 12.55 -1.69
CA GLN A 238 2.48 13.96 -1.55
C GLN A 238 1.31 14.93 -1.72
N LYS A 239 0.35 14.62 -2.60
CA LYS A 239 -0.86 15.44 -2.74
C LYS A 239 -1.76 15.33 -1.52
N VAL A 240 -1.83 14.15 -0.90
CA VAL A 240 -2.53 13.96 0.39
C VAL A 240 -1.83 14.75 1.50
N GLU A 241 -0.51 14.61 1.63
CA GLU A 241 0.29 15.29 2.66
C GLU A 241 0.18 16.82 2.58
N SER A 242 0.18 17.35 1.35
CA SER A 242 0.00 18.78 1.08
C SER A 242 -1.45 19.27 1.13
N ASN A 243 -2.42 18.39 1.40
CA ASN A 243 -3.87 18.67 1.31
C ASN A 243 -4.31 19.22 -0.07
N THR A 244 -3.56 18.90 -1.13
CA THR A 244 -3.96 19.23 -2.51
C THR A 244 -5.11 18.34 -2.98
N ILE A 245 -5.19 17.12 -2.47
CA ILE A 245 -6.35 16.22 -2.63
C ILE A 245 -6.80 15.75 -1.24
N ASN A 246 -8.09 15.45 -1.09
CA ASN A 246 -8.64 14.87 0.12
C ASN A 246 -8.82 13.35 -0.05
N ARG A 247 -8.17 12.54 0.80
CA ARG A 247 -8.16 11.07 0.67
C ARG A 247 -9.55 10.45 0.84
N VAL A 248 -10.39 11.02 1.71
CA VAL A 248 -11.75 10.54 1.98
C VAL A 248 -12.66 10.85 0.80
N GLU A 249 -12.53 12.04 0.22
CA GLU A 249 -13.25 12.41 -1.00
C GLU A 249 -12.87 11.50 -2.18
N GLU A 250 -11.57 11.25 -2.38
CA GLU A 250 -11.09 10.33 -3.41
C GLU A 250 -11.59 8.89 -3.17
N PHE A 251 -11.60 8.43 -1.93
CA PHE A 251 -12.14 7.11 -1.55
C PHE A 251 -13.61 6.97 -1.95
N TYR A 252 -14.45 7.95 -1.61
CA TYR A 252 -15.84 7.95 -2.05
C TYR A 252 -15.99 8.07 -3.57
N LYS A 253 -15.18 8.89 -4.24
CA LYS A 253 -15.23 8.98 -5.70
C LYS A 253 -14.87 7.65 -6.35
N ASN A 254 -13.86 6.95 -5.89
CA ASN A 254 -13.44 5.68 -6.48
C ASN A 254 -14.54 4.62 -6.36
N LEU A 255 -15.13 4.46 -5.17
CA LEU A 255 -16.27 3.55 -4.97
C LEU A 255 -17.53 4.00 -5.72
N GLY A 256 -17.79 5.31 -5.77
CA GLY A 256 -18.94 5.92 -6.42
C GLY A 256 -18.79 6.19 -7.92
N LYS A 257 -17.70 5.72 -8.56
CA LYS A 257 -17.38 5.98 -9.97
C LYS A 257 -17.43 7.48 -10.33
N GLY A 258 -16.81 8.30 -9.49
CA GLY A 258 -16.75 9.76 -9.57
C GLY A 258 -17.87 10.49 -8.82
N ASN A 259 -18.88 9.78 -8.29
CA ASN A 259 -19.97 10.39 -7.53
C ASN A 259 -19.83 10.12 -6.03
N THR A 260 -19.39 11.13 -5.28
CA THR A 260 -19.16 11.05 -3.83
C THR A 260 -20.40 10.62 -3.03
N LYS A 261 -21.61 11.01 -3.43
CA LYS A 261 -22.83 10.59 -2.72
C LYS A 261 -23.09 9.10 -2.87
N ILE A 262 -22.96 8.58 -4.10
CA ILE A 262 -23.07 7.14 -4.37
C ILE A 262 -21.96 6.40 -3.62
N GLY A 263 -20.74 6.94 -3.61
CA GLY A 263 -19.62 6.41 -2.84
C GLY A 263 -19.94 6.28 -1.34
N LYS A 264 -20.47 7.33 -0.73
CA LYS A 264 -20.90 7.32 0.69
C LYS A 264 -21.95 6.23 0.96
N ASP A 265 -22.94 6.09 0.08
CA ASP A 265 -23.98 5.06 0.20
C ASP A 265 -23.39 3.64 0.08
N ILE A 266 -22.46 3.44 -0.84
CA ILE A 266 -21.74 2.17 -1.03
C ILE A 266 -20.88 1.84 0.18
N VAL A 267 -20.08 2.79 0.68
CA VAL A 267 -19.24 2.60 1.88
C VAL A 267 -20.11 2.22 3.08
N ARG A 268 -21.21 2.94 3.30
CA ARG A 268 -22.16 2.62 4.36
C ARG A 268 -22.63 1.18 4.24
N TYR A 269 -23.12 0.78 3.07
CA TYR A 269 -23.55 -0.59 2.82
C TYR A 269 -22.44 -1.61 3.12
N ILE A 270 -21.22 -1.42 2.61
CA ILE A 270 -20.11 -2.37 2.81
C ILE A 270 -19.85 -2.60 4.30
N VAL A 271 -19.84 -1.51 5.07
CA VAL A 271 -19.50 -1.51 6.50
C VAL A 271 -20.65 -2.06 7.35
N THR A 272 -21.90 -1.71 7.06
CA THR A 272 -23.04 -2.05 7.93
C THR A 272 -23.83 -3.28 7.50
N ASP A 273 -24.03 -3.44 6.19
CA ASP A 273 -24.99 -4.40 5.62
C ASP A 273 -24.34 -5.48 4.76
N GLY A 274 -23.10 -5.27 4.31
CA GLY A 274 -22.31 -6.16 3.47
C GLY A 274 -21.79 -7.37 4.26
N ASN A 275 -22.68 -8.13 4.88
CA ASN A 275 -22.29 -9.30 5.67
C ASN A 275 -22.00 -10.49 4.74
N THR A 276 -20.82 -11.06 4.89
CA THR A 276 -20.25 -12.13 4.06
C THR A 276 -19.77 -13.28 4.93
N ILE A 277 -19.40 -14.42 4.34
CA ILE A 277 -18.82 -15.53 5.12
C ILE A 277 -17.52 -15.08 5.80
N GLY A 278 -16.69 -14.29 5.12
CA GLY A 278 -15.49 -13.68 5.68
C GLY A 278 -15.81 -12.78 6.88
N SER A 279 -16.76 -11.87 6.72
CA SER A 279 -17.23 -10.97 7.79
C SER A 279 -17.73 -11.76 9.00
N MET A 280 -18.60 -12.76 8.79
CA MET A 280 -19.12 -13.62 9.85
C MET A 280 -18.03 -14.39 10.60
N TYR A 281 -16.99 -14.83 9.89
CA TYR A 281 -15.84 -15.51 10.49
C TYR A 281 -15.01 -14.56 11.36
N ILE A 282 -14.75 -13.33 10.87
CA ILE A 282 -13.98 -12.32 11.60
C ILE A 282 -14.73 -11.83 12.83
N THR A 283 -16.05 -11.61 12.72
CA THR A 283 -16.89 -11.14 13.83
C THR A 283 -17.31 -12.26 14.78
N GLN A 284 -16.90 -13.52 14.53
CA GLN A 284 -17.32 -14.65 15.34
C GLN A 284 -16.89 -14.46 16.81
N GLY A 285 -17.88 -14.40 17.71
CA GLY A 285 -17.64 -14.22 19.14
C GLY A 285 -17.71 -12.76 19.62
N GLN A 286 -17.85 -11.79 18.71
CA GLN A 286 -18.15 -10.40 19.06
C GLN A 286 -19.66 -10.21 19.33
N SER A 287 -19.99 -9.32 20.25
CA SER A 287 -21.36 -8.86 20.48
C SER A 287 -21.81 -7.85 19.42
N ASN A 288 -23.13 -7.70 19.24
CA ASN A 288 -23.67 -6.69 18.33
C ASN A 288 -23.26 -5.26 18.72
N GLU A 289 -23.03 -5.00 20.00
CA GLU A 289 -22.56 -3.69 20.49
C GLU A 289 -21.11 -3.43 20.07
N GLU A 290 -20.23 -4.44 20.19
CA GLU A 290 -18.84 -4.35 19.72
C GLU A 290 -18.78 -4.11 18.20
N ILE A 291 -19.55 -4.88 17.43
CA ILE A 291 -19.63 -4.70 15.96
C ILE A 291 -20.07 -3.28 15.63
N ARG A 292 -21.13 -2.78 16.27
CA ARG A 292 -21.62 -1.41 16.04
C ARG A 292 -20.59 -0.35 16.40
N LYS A 293 -19.88 -0.53 17.50
CA LYS A 293 -18.82 0.39 17.95
C LYS A 293 -17.67 0.46 16.94
N ASN A 294 -17.27 -0.68 16.37
CA ASN A 294 -16.21 -0.72 15.36
C ASN A 294 -16.65 -0.02 14.06
N GLN A 295 -17.89 -0.24 13.63
CA GLN A 295 -18.48 0.45 12.48
C GLN A 295 -18.57 1.96 12.71
N GLU A 296 -19.04 2.39 13.89
CA GLU A 296 -19.13 3.81 14.27
C GLU A 296 -17.74 4.46 14.32
N ALA A 297 -16.73 3.76 14.83
CA ALA A 297 -15.35 4.25 14.84
C ALA A 297 -14.88 4.56 13.41
N PHE A 298 -15.05 3.64 12.46
CA PHE A 298 -14.67 3.88 11.06
C PHE A 298 -15.35 5.11 10.44
N PHE A 299 -16.64 5.30 10.70
CA PHE A 299 -17.34 6.49 10.22
C PHE A 299 -16.83 7.78 10.88
N ASP A 300 -16.43 7.75 12.15
CA ASP A 300 -15.76 8.87 12.81
C ASP A 300 -14.43 9.22 12.12
N TYR A 301 -13.60 8.23 11.76
CA TYR A 301 -12.38 8.49 10.97
C TYR A 301 -12.69 9.17 9.62
N LEU A 302 -13.71 8.70 8.91
CA LEU A 302 -14.15 9.30 7.65
C LEU A 302 -14.65 10.74 7.84
N GLU A 303 -15.38 11.03 8.93
CA GLU A 303 -15.87 12.37 9.26
C GLU A 303 -14.71 13.31 9.62
N ARG A 304 -13.76 12.86 10.45
CA ARG A 304 -12.54 13.62 10.77
C ARG A 304 -11.71 13.97 9.54
N GLY A 305 -11.72 13.12 8.52
CA GLY A 305 -11.01 13.31 7.26
C GLY A 305 -11.77 14.07 6.18
N GLU A 306 -13.02 14.51 6.41
CA GLU A 306 -13.86 15.09 5.35
C GLU A 306 -13.35 16.45 4.86
N GLU A 307 -12.83 17.29 5.76
CA GLU A 307 -12.34 18.63 5.41
C GLU A 307 -10.83 18.67 5.21
N THR A 308 -10.06 17.94 6.02
CA THR A 308 -8.59 17.93 6.02
C THR A 308 -8.10 16.50 6.20
N ASN A 309 -7.03 16.13 5.49
CA ASN A 309 -6.46 14.78 5.63
C ASN A 309 -5.94 14.56 7.05
N VAL A 310 -6.45 13.53 7.70
CA VAL A 310 -5.88 13.00 8.94
C VAL A 310 -4.47 12.50 8.64
N ARG A 311 -3.54 12.81 9.55
CA ARG A 311 -2.14 12.36 9.50
C ARG A 311 -1.98 11.13 10.35
#